data_AF-A0A1Y1LW46-F1
#
_entry.id   AF-A0A1Y1LW46-F1
#
_cell.length_a   1.000
_cell.length_b   1.000
_cell.length_c   1.000
_cell.angle_alpha   90.00
_cell.angle_beta   90.00
_cell.angle_gamma   90.00
#
_symmetry.space_group_name_H-M   'P 1'
#
loop_
_entity.id
_entity.type
_entity.pdbx_description
1 polymer ?
#
loop_
_entity_poly.entity_id
_entity_poly.type
_entity_poly.pdbx_seq_one_letter_code
_entity_poly.pdbx_strand_id
1 'polypeptide(L)'
;MNENYYSVLNCTENATFDEIKRNYRQLVKICHPDKQSPLDKNEEFVRIDKAWRTLRDEKLRKEYDSILMDRRYKEQHLVYATVHFKELNFDNDVSYYQCRCGNFYVIKRSIGNECVIECDECSYVIVVVNK
;
A
#
# COMPACT_ATOMS: atom_id res chain seq x y z
N MET A 1 1.80 13.96 -3.02
CA MET A 1 0.62 13.22 -3.53
C MET A 1 1.17 11.90 -4.03
N ASN A 2 0.90 10.79 -3.34
CA ASN A 2 1.43 9.48 -3.76
C ASN A 2 0.73 9.06 -5.06
N GLU A 3 1.48 9.05 -6.16
CA GLU A 3 1.00 8.58 -7.46
C GLU A 3 0.62 7.10 -7.36
N ASN A 4 -0.62 6.77 -7.75
CA ASN A 4 -1.15 5.42 -7.79
C ASN A 4 -1.76 5.12 -9.17
N TYR A 5 -2.16 3.87 -9.44
CA TYR A 5 -2.65 3.49 -10.77
C TYR A 5 -3.93 4.22 -11.18
N TYR A 6 -4.77 4.62 -10.23
CA TYR A 6 -5.96 5.42 -10.52
C TYR A 6 -5.59 6.84 -10.94
N SER A 7 -4.65 7.48 -10.22
CA SER A 7 -4.15 8.81 -10.61
C SER A 7 -3.43 8.77 -11.96
N VAL A 8 -2.68 7.70 -12.28
CA VAL A 8 -2.05 7.52 -13.60
C VAL A 8 -3.09 7.44 -14.72
N LEU A 9 -4.25 6.82 -14.47
CA LEU A 9 -5.38 6.77 -15.41
C LEU A 9 -6.34 7.96 -15.27
N ASN A 10 -5.97 9.01 -14.54
CA ASN A 10 -6.80 10.20 -14.28
C ASN A 10 -8.22 9.84 -13.80
N CYS A 11 -8.34 8.84 -12.92
CA CYS A 11 -9.61 8.43 -12.32
C CYS A 11 -9.51 8.32 -10.80
N THR A 12 -10.67 8.21 -10.17
CA THR A 12 -10.77 7.98 -8.73
C THR A 12 -10.69 6.48 -8.43
N GLU A 13 -10.41 6.10 -7.19
CA GLU A 13 -10.35 4.69 -6.79
C GLU A 13 -11.72 4.01 -6.82
N ASN A 14 -12.78 4.81 -6.71
CA ASN A 14 -14.17 4.40 -6.87
C ASN A 14 -14.61 4.32 -8.35
N ALA A 15 -13.72 4.58 -9.31
CA ALA A 15 -14.06 4.58 -10.72
C ALA A 15 -14.57 3.21 -11.17
N THR A 16 -15.62 3.25 -11.98
CA THR A 16 -16.18 2.07 -12.64
C THR A 16 -15.21 1.55 -13.71
N PHE A 17 -15.36 0.28 -14.09
CA PHE A 17 -14.55 -0.31 -15.16
C PHE A 17 -14.67 0.50 -16.47
N ASP A 18 -15.86 0.98 -16.80
CA ASP A 18 -16.09 1.76 -18.02
C ASP A 18 -15.38 3.12 -17.99
N GLU A 19 -15.34 3.79 -16.84
CA GLU A 19 -14.58 5.03 -16.66
C GLU A 19 -13.08 4.81 -16.81
N ILE A 20 -12.55 3.76 -16.17
CA ILE A 20 -11.13 3.38 -16.28
C ILE A 20 -10.77 3.08 -17.74
N LYS A 21 -11.62 2.32 -18.43
CA LYS A 21 -11.45 1.97 -19.86
C LYS A 21 -11.52 3.19 -20.77
N ARG A 22 -12.44 4.12 -20.51
CA ARG A 22 -12.58 5.37 -21.27
C ARG A 22 -11.32 6.23 -21.12
N ASN A 23 -10.84 6.40 -19.90
CA ASN A 23 -9.66 7.23 -19.63
C ASN A 23 -8.39 6.63 -20.23
N TYR A 24 -8.18 5.31 -20.10
CA TYR A 24 -7.07 4.62 -20.75
C TYR A 24 -7.05 4.86 -22.26
N ARG A 25 -8.20 4.75 -22.94
CA ARG A 25 -8.31 5.00 -24.39
C ARG A 25 -7.95 6.44 -24.77
N GLN A 26 -8.27 7.42 -23.92
CA GLN A 26 -7.91 8.82 -24.15
C GLN A 26 -6.39 9.03 -23.99
N LEU A 27 -5.82 8.48 -22.92
CA LEU A 27 -4.39 8.57 -22.61
C LEU A 27 -3.52 7.90 -23.68
N VAL A 28 -3.88 6.68 -24.12
CA VAL A 28 -3.16 5.98 -25.19
C VAL A 28 -3.15 6.79 -26.47
N LYS A 29 -4.24 7.47 -26.86
CA LYS A 29 -4.25 8.31 -28.07
C LYS A 29 -3.29 9.49 -28.00
N ILE A 30 -2.99 9.98 -26.81
CA ILE A 30 -2.10 11.12 -26.58
C ILE A 30 -0.64 10.64 -26.53
N CYS A 31 -0.39 9.52 -25.85
CA CYS A 31 0.96 9.02 -25.55
C CYS A 31 1.42 7.86 -26.45
N HIS A 32 0.68 7.49 -27.51
CA HIS A 32 1.03 6.34 -28.35
C HIS A 32 2.44 6.49 -28.97
N PRO A 33 3.32 5.47 -28.87
CA PRO A 33 4.72 5.55 -29.32
C PRO A 33 4.87 5.76 -30.84
N ASP A 34 3.86 5.35 -31.62
CA ASP A 34 3.83 5.52 -33.08
C ASP A 34 3.74 6.99 -33.53
N LYS A 35 3.25 7.88 -32.66
CA LYS A 35 3.42 9.32 -32.88
C LYS A 35 4.84 9.65 -32.47
N GLN A 36 5.79 9.72 -33.41
CA GLN A 36 7.20 10.11 -33.18
C GLN A 36 7.33 11.09 -32.00
N SER A 37 7.69 10.56 -30.83
CA SER A 37 7.56 11.25 -29.56
C SER A 37 8.85 11.14 -28.75
N PRO A 38 9.20 12.18 -27.98
CA PRO A 38 10.36 12.17 -27.09
C PRO A 38 10.31 11.00 -26.10
N LEU A 39 11.49 10.59 -25.61
CA LEU A 39 11.69 9.48 -24.65
C LEU A 39 10.69 9.50 -23.48
N ASP A 40 10.33 10.68 -22.97
CA ASP A 40 9.40 10.86 -21.85
C ASP A 40 8.00 10.28 -22.10
N LYS A 41 7.50 10.32 -23.35
CA LYS A 41 6.18 9.76 -23.69
C LYS A 41 6.16 8.23 -23.73
N ASN A 42 7.33 7.61 -23.95
CA ASN A 42 7.45 6.16 -23.82
C ASN A 42 7.34 5.71 -22.37
N GLU A 43 7.97 6.42 -21.44
CA GLU A 43 7.86 6.12 -20.01
C GLU A 43 6.44 6.36 -19.48
N GLU A 44 5.78 7.43 -19.93
CA GLU A 44 4.38 7.70 -19.61
C GLU A 44 3.46 6.59 -20.14
N PHE A 45 3.63 6.16 -21.39
CA PHE A 45 2.87 5.04 -21.96
C PHE A 45 3.07 3.75 -21.16
N VAL A 46 4.30 3.43 -20.76
CA VAL A 46 4.59 2.24 -19.94
C VAL A 46 3.85 2.29 -18.60
N ARG A 47 3.82 3.47 -17.93
CA ARG A 47 3.07 3.66 -16.69
C ARG A 47 1.57 3.49 -16.89
N ILE A 48 1.02 4.11 -17.93
CA ILE A 48 -0.41 4.02 -18.30
C ILE A 48 -0.79 2.57 -18.59
N ASP A 49 0.00 1.86 -19.38
CA ASP A 49 -0.27 0.47 -19.75
C ASP A 49 -0.18 -0.46 -18.53
N LYS A 50 0.80 -0.25 -17.64
CA LYS A 50 0.90 -0.99 -16.38
C LYS A 50 -0.32 -0.77 -15.50
N ALA A 51 -0.72 0.49 -15.29
CA ALA A 51 -1.91 0.83 -14.51
C ALA A 51 -3.17 0.17 -15.09
N TRP A 52 -3.34 0.24 -16.41
CA TRP A 52 -4.46 -0.41 -17.10
C TRP A 52 -4.46 -1.93 -16.92
N ARG A 53 -3.31 -2.60 -17.09
CA ARG A 53 -3.21 -4.06 -16.92
C ARG A 53 -3.65 -4.53 -15.54
N THR A 54 -3.32 -3.77 -14.50
CA THR A 54 -3.75 -4.08 -13.13
C THR A 54 -5.24 -3.75 -12.93
N LEU A 55 -5.68 -2.55 -13.31
CA LEU A 55 -7.03 -2.07 -12.98
C LEU A 55 -8.15 -2.67 -13.85
N ARG A 56 -7.82 -3.22 -15.03
CA ARG A 56 -8.78 -3.88 -15.92
C ARG A 56 -9.20 -5.27 -15.45
N ASP A 57 -8.38 -5.93 -14.65
CA ASP A 57 -8.62 -7.27 -14.15
C ASP A 57 -9.13 -7.17 -12.72
N GLU A 58 -10.30 -7.74 -12.45
CA GLU A 58 -10.95 -7.59 -11.15
C GLU A 58 -10.12 -8.20 -10.00
N LYS A 59 -9.43 -9.32 -10.25
CA LYS A 59 -8.59 -9.96 -9.23
C LYS A 59 -7.36 -9.11 -8.94
N LEU A 60 -6.66 -8.68 -9.99
CA LEU A 60 -5.47 -7.82 -9.83
C LEU A 60 -5.82 -6.46 -9.21
N ARG A 61 -6.98 -5.90 -9.56
CA ARG A 61 -7.50 -4.67 -8.94
C ARG A 61 -7.74 -4.87 -7.45
N LYS A 62 -8.40 -5.95 -7.04
CA LYS A 62 -8.64 -6.27 -5.62
C LYS A 62 -7.34 -6.43 -4.83
N GLU A 63 -6.37 -7.17 -5.39
CA GLU A 63 -5.04 -7.31 -4.78
C GLU A 63 -4.34 -5.96 -4.64
N TYR A 64 -4.39 -5.14 -5.69
CA TYR A 64 -3.80 -3.80 -5.69
C TYR A 64 -4.47 -2.87 -4.67
N ASP A 65 -5.79 -2.89 -4.57
CA ASP A 65 -6.55 -2.11 -3.61
C ASP A 65 -6.21 -2.52 -2.16
N SER A 66 -5.98 -3.81 -1.92
CA SER A 66 -5.49 -4.30 -0.61
C SER A 66 -4.10 -3.76 -0.29
N ILE A 67 -3.19 -3.70 -1.27
CA ILE A 67 -1.84 -3.13 -1.07
C ILE A 67 -1.93 -1.62 -0.81
N LEU A 68 -2.78 -0.91 -1.53
CA LEU A 68 -3.00 0.53 -1.29
C LEU A 68 -3.57 0.79 0.10
N MET A 69 -4.49 -0.06 0.57
CA MET A 69 -5.05 0.05 1.90
C MET A 69 -4.00 -0.22 2.98
N ASP A 70 -3.19 -1.28 2.84
CA ASP A 70 -2.07 -1.57 3.75
C ASP A 70 -1.07 -0.40 3.79
N ARG A 71 -0.72 0.15 2.63
CA ARG A 71 0.18 1.31 2.52
C ARG A 71 -0.38 2.52 3.24
N ARG A 72 -1.65 2.86 3.02
CA ARG A 72 -2.33 3.98 3.70
C ARG A 72 -2.40 3.79 5.19
N TYR A 73 -2.73 2.58 5.62
CA TYR A 73 -2.75 2.23 7.03
C TYR A 73 -1.35 2.48 7.62
N LYS A 74 -0.27 1.98 6.99
CA LYS A 74 1.10 2.24 7.44
C LYS A 74 1.51 3.73 7.42
N GLU A 75 1.03 4.51 6.45
CA GLU A 75 1.30 5.96 6.35
C GLU A 75 0.54 6.80 7.38
N GLN A 76 -0.65 6.36 7.81
CA GLN A 76 -1.49 7.07 8.79
C GLN A 76 -1.05 6.84 10.23
N HIS A 77 -0.42 5.70 10.53
CA HIS A 77 0.01 5.40 11.90
C HIS A 77 1.38 6.00 12.20
N LEU A 78 1.51 6.64 13.36
CA LEU A 78 2.80 7.09 13.86
C LEU A 78 3.57 5.85 14.33
N VAL A 79 4.39 5.28 13.46
CA VAL A 79 5.22 4.12 13.83
C VAL A 79 6.27 4.58 14.83
N TYR A 80 6.15 4.09 16.05
CA TYR A 80 7.11 4.34 17.13
C TYR A 80 8.35 3.45 17.00
N ALA A 81 8.15 2.17 16.69
CA ALA A 81 9.23 1.21 16.51
C ALA A 81 8.86 0.08 15.54
N THR A 82 9.86 -0.44 14.84
CA THR A 82 9.79 -1.73 14.13
C THR A 82 10.55 -2.75 14.95
N VAL A 83 9.89 -3.84 15.33
CA VAL A 83 10.44 -4.87 16.23
C VAL A 83 10.54 -6.18 15.48
N HIS A 84 11.70 -6.84 15.56
CA HIS A 84 11.87 -8.15 14.96
C HIS A 84 11.31 -9.24 15.87
N PHE A 85 10.52 -10.16 15.31
CA PHE A 85 9.91 -11.25 16.09
C PHE A 85 10.94 -12.07 16.87
N LYS A 86 12.15 -12.20 16.31
CA LYS A 86 13.29 -12.93 16.92
C LYS A 86 13.88 -12.24 18.16
N GLU A 87 13.65 -10.94 18.34
CA GLU A 87 14.16 -10.15 19.47
C GLU A 87 13.18 -10.14 20.66
N LEU A 88 11.99 -10.71 20.49
CA LEU A 88 10.95 -10.74 21.51
C LEU A 88 11.11 -11.93 22.45
N ASN A 89 11.09 -11.64 23.75
CA ASN A 89 11.01 -12.65 24.79
C ASN A 89 9.53 -12.90 25.10
N PHE A 90 9.03 -14.07 24.72
CA PHE A 90 7.66 -14.49 25.00
C PHE A 90 7.60 -15.26 26.32
N ASP A 91 6.78 -14.78 27.25
CA ASP A 91 6.38 -15.49 28.46
C ASP A 91 4.89 -15.85 28.33
N ASN A 92 4.56 -17.13 28.46
CA ASN A 92 3.21 -17.66 28.23
C ASN A 92 2.57 -17.16 26.91
N ASP A 93 3.33 -17.21 25.81
CA ASP A 93 2.94 -16.76 24.46
C ASP A 93 2.64 -15.27 24.30
N VAL A 94 3.01 -14.45 25.28
CA VAL A 94 2.87 -12.99 25.26
C VAL A 94 4.22 -12.33 25.45
N SER A 95 4.50 -11.30 24.67
CA SER A 95 5.63 -10.41 24.86
C SER A 95 5.14 -8.97 25.03
N TYR A 96 5.85 -8.19 25.84
CA TYR A 96 5.50 -6.80 26.11
C TYR A 96 6.60 -5.89 25.57
N TYR A 97 6.20 -4.82 24.88
CA TYR A 97 7.11 -3.79 24.39
C TYR A 97 6.71 -2.44 24.97
N GLN A 98 7.65 -1.71 25.57
CA GLN A 98 7.34 -0.44 26.22
C GLN A 98 7.02 0.65 25.17
N CYS A 99 5.89 1.31 25.35
CA CYS A 99 5.48 2.47 24.57
C CYS A 99 6.03 3.77 25.18
N ARG A 100 6.19 4.80 24.33
CA ARG A 100 6.61 6.14 24.73
C ARG A 100 5.69 6.81 25.76
N CYS A 101 4.40 6.47 25.77
CA CYS A 101 3.45 7.01 26.76
C CYS A 101 3.60 6.38 28.16
N GLY A 102 4.37 5.29 28.28
CA GLY A 102 4.53 4.54 29.53
C GLY A 102 3.77 3.21 29.59
N ASN A 103 2.84 2.96 28.65
CA ASN A 103 2.15 1.66 28.54
C ASN A 103 2.95 0.61 27.80
N PHE A 104 2.35 -0.57 27.62
CA PHE A 104 2.94 -1.69 26.90
C PHE A 104 2.11 -2.07 25.68
N TYR A 105 2.77 -2.29 24.55
CA TYR A 105 2.19 -3.05 23.45
C TYR A 105 2.20 -4.54 23.84
N VAL A 106 1.07 -5.22 23.62
CA VAL A 106 0.91 -6.64 23.92
C VAL A 106 1.04 -7.43 22.62
N ILE A 107 2.11 -8.21 22.52
CA ILE A 107 2.46 -8.97 21.31
C ILE A 107 2.19 -10.45 21.57
N LYS A 108 1.20 -11.02 20.87
CA LYS A 108 0.89 -12.46 20.97
C LYS A 108 1.76 -13.27 20.03
N ARG A 109 2.18 -14.46 20.42
CA ARG A 109 3.01 -15.36 19.57
C ARG A 109 2.30 -15.79 18.28
N SER A 110 0.97 -15.78 18.26
CA SER A 110 0.14 -16.20 17.12
C SER A 110 -0.06 -15.15 16.03
N ILE A 111 0.67 -14.03 16.06
CA ILE A 111 0.60 -12.99 15.02
C ILE A 111 1.22 -13.49 13.69
N GLY A 112 0.69 -12.98 12.56
CA GLY A 112 1.16 -13.34 11.22
C GLY A 112 2.56 -12.81 10.87
N ASN A 113 2.96 -12.92 9.60
CA ASN A 113 4.31 -12.56 9.13
C ASN A 113 4.70 -11.09 9.34
N GLU A 114 3.73 -10.18 9.31
CA GLU A 114 3.91 -8.77 9.62
C GLU A 114 2.61 -8.27 10.26
N CYS A 115 2.70 -7.64 11.42
CA CYS A 115 1.53 -7.06 12.08
C CYS A 115 1.81 -5.69 12.67
N VAL A 116 0.80 -4.84 12.64
CA VAL A 116 0.81 -3.54 13.31
C VAL A 116 0.05 -3.70 14.63
N ILE A 117 0.63 -3.20 15.71
CA ILE A 117 0.04 -3.24 17.05
C ILE A 117 -0.13 -1.81 17.54
N GLU A 118 -1.38 -1.46 17.80
CA GLU A 118 -1.77 -0.14 18.28
C GLU A 118 -1.58 -0.03 19.80
N CYS A 119 -1.27 1.17 20.28
CA CYS A 119 -1.25 1.46 21.71
C CYS A 119 -2.64 1.89 22.17
N ASP A 120 -3.13 1.31 23.28
CA ASP A 120 -4.48 1.64 23.78
C ASP A 120 -4.62 3.08 24.30
N GLU A 121 -3.51 3.76 24.63
CA GLU A 121 -3.53 5.11 25.23
C GLU A 121 -2.83 6.19 24.40
N CYS A 122 -2.32 5.88 23.21
CA CYS A 122 -1.79 6.91 22.32
C CYS A 122 -1.89 6.52 20.84
N SER A 123 -1.66 7.47 19.95
CA SER A 123 -1.73 7.25 18.50
C SER A 123 -0.50 6.56 17.90
N TYR A 124 0.45 6.10 18.73
CA TYR A 124 1.63 5.38 18.25
C TYR A 124 1.32 3.90 18.02
N VAL A 125 2.00 3.33 17.04
CA VAL A 125 1.98 1.89 16.77
C VAL A 125 3.38 1.31 16.75
N ILE A 126 3.49 0.01 16.94
CA ILE A 126 4.69 -0.75 16.55
C ILE A 126 4.39 -1.69 15.40
N VAL A 127 5.39 -1.95 14.58
CA VAL A 127 5.31 -2.95 13.50
C VAL A 127 6.18 -4.14 13.90
N VAL A 128 5.60 -5.32 14.04
CA VAL A 128 6.34 -6.56 14.31
C VAL A 128 6.55 -7.29 12.99
N VAL A 129 7.81 -7.55 12.64
CA VAL A 129 8.21 -8.19 11.38
C VAL A 129 8.85 -9.56 11.63
N ASN A 130 8.45 -10.54 10.83
CA ASN A 130 9.04 -11.88 10.78
C ASN A 130 9.93 -11.98 9.53
N LYS A 131 11.15 -11.44 9.61
CA LYS A 131 12.22 -11.62 8.59
C LYS A 131 13.28 -12.59 9.12
#